data_AF-A0A2M9ZSL1-F1
#
_entry.id   AF-A0A2M9ZSL1-F1
#
_cell.length_a   1.000
_cell.length_b   1.000
_cell.length_c   1.000
_cell.angle_alpha   90.00
_cell.angle_beta   90.00
_cell.angle_gamma   90.00
#
_symmetry.space_group_name_H-M   'P 1'
#
loop_
_entity.id
_entity.type
_entity.pdbx_description
1 polymer ?
#
loop_
_entity_poly.entity_id
_entity_poly.type
_entity_poly.pdbx_seq_one_letter_code
_entity_poly.pdbx_strand_id
1 'polypeptide(L)'
;MFFTLLFGFTGPKWRITGIYFLSFPTRLLCRIYPATPQAYLYSISEKVLRTNEFFFRCISFLGKKSERESVESTLIARGDGYYLSSEKSYLDRSTIHSFLSNSYWAKGIRKELVDVLIENSPACFGVYRGEPGSEGASQVAYARVVTDLVRFSYLADVFVLPEHRGNGLARWLVETIINLPKLRGTRFLLFTNDAHKVYSKVGFVPLRDSWKGMERLMNQDLISIDYNL
;
A
#
# COMPACT_ATOMS: atom_id res chain seq x y z
N MET A 1 27.20 35.16 -9.50
CA MET A 1 27.34 34.62 -8.13
C MET A 1 26.81 33.19 -8.19
N PHE A 2 27.58 32.17 -7.81
CA PHE A 2 27.09 30.78 -7.81
C PHE A 2 26.51 30.43 -6.44
N PHE A 3 25.35 29.76 -6.43
CA PHE A 3 24.69 29.29 -5.22
C PHE A 3 24.93 27.79 -5.08
N THR A 4 25.55 27.38 -3.98
CA THR A 4 25.62 25.97 -3.60
C THR A 4 24.71 25.76 -2.40
N LEU A 5 23.62 25.01 -2.59
CA LEU A 5 22.75 24.55 -1.50
C LEU A 5 23.27 23.18 -1.04
N LEU A 6 23.80 23.13 0.18
CA LEU A 6 24.15 21.89 0.85
C LEU A 6 23.04 21.52 1.83
N PHE A 7 22.39 20.37 1.60
CA PHE A 7 21.43 19.80 2.53
C PHE A 7 22.19 18.97 3.57
N GLY A 8 22.24 19.42 4.81
CA GLY A 8 22.84 18.70 5.94
C GLY A 8 21.82 17.82 6.66
N PHE A 9 22.26 16.65 7.12
CA PHE A 9 21.42 15.66 7.81
C PHE A 9 21.50 15.84 9.33
N THR A 10 20.40 16.21 9.99
CA THR A 10 20.26 16.08 11.45
C THR A 10 18.88 15.54 11.80
N GLY A 11 18.77 14.20 11.88
CA GLY A 11 17.56 13.49 12.32
C GLY A 11 16.48 13.30 11.24
N PRO A 12 15.28 12.80 11.62
CA PRO A 12 14.28 12.26 10.68
C PRO A 12 13.46 13.32 9.94
N LYS A 13 13.89 14.60 9.94
CA LYS A 13 13.20 15.70 9.24
C LYS A 13 14.20 16.52 8.44
N TRP A 14 13.86 16.84 7.18
CA TRP A 14 14.64 17.73 6.33
C TRP A 14 14.60 19.16 6.88
N ARG A 15 15.76 19.76 7.13
CA ARG A 15 15.91 21.21 7.40
C ARG A 15 17.04 21.77 6.53
N ILE A 16 16.84 22.96 5.98
CA ILE A 16 17.89 23.71 5.28
C ILE A 16 18.85 24.21 6.36
N THR A 17 20.10 23.73 6.35
CA THR A 17 21.09 24.04 7.38
C THR A 17 22.05 25.18 7.01
N GLY A 18 22.02 25.71 5.77
CA GLY A 18 22.76 26.91 5.40
C GLY A 18 22.94 27.12 3.89
N ILE A 19 23.26 28.36 3.49
CA ILE A 19 23.62 28.76 2.12
C ILE A 19 25.03 29.34 2.17
N TYR A 20 25.97 28.84 1.36
CA TYR A 20 27.34 29.33 1.29
C TYR A 20 27.70 29.84 -0.12
N PHE A 21 28.57 30.86 -0.17
CA PHE A 21 29.00 31.55 -1.39
C PHE A 21 30.42 31.15 -1.76
N LEU A 22 30.63 30.57 -2.96
CA LEU A 22 31.95 30.34 -3.53
C LEU A 22 31.99 30.84 -4.98
N SER A 23 33.06 31.56 -5.34
CA SER A 23 33.24 32.21 -6.63
C SER A 23 34.38 31.57 -7.41
N PHE A 24 34.09 31.00 -8.59
CA PHE A 24 35.10 30.62 -9.60
C PHE A 24 34.60 30.92 -11.04
N PRO A 25 35.48 31.23 -12.01
CA PRO A 25 35.09 31.75 -13.32
C PRO A 25 34.81 30.65 -14.38
N THR A 26 33.58 30.67 -14.88
CA THR A 26 33.10 30.37 -16.27
C THR A 26 33.75 29.28 -17.14
N ARG A 27 33.11 28.12 -17.22
CA ARG A 27 32.62 27.43 -18.45
C ARG A 27 31.86 26.16 -18.04
N LEU A 28 30.56 26.03 -18.37
CA LEU A 28 29.73 24.87 -18.01
C LEU A 28 29.23 24.15 -19.27
N LEU A 29 29.79 22.97 -19.53
CA LEU A 29 29.14 21.85 -20.23
C LEU A 29 28.33 21.09 -19.17
N CYS A 30 27.04 20.87 -19.41
CA CYS A 30 26.23 20.00 -18.57
C CYS A 30 26.76 18.57 -18.73
N ARG A 31 27.53 18.07 -17.75
CA ARG A 31 28.11 16.73 -17.77
C ARG A 31 27.42 15.90 -16.69
N ILE A 32 26.54 14.99 -17.11
CA ILE A 32 25.93 13.98 -16.25
C ILE A 32 26.99 12.91 -16.04
N TYR A 33 27.47 12.73 -14.81
CA TYR A 33 28.32 11.61 -14.43
C TYR A 33 27.46 10.56 -13.71
N PRO A 34 27.54 9.27 -14.07
CA PRO A 34 26.96 8.21 -13.26
C PRO A 34 27.96 7.86 -12.15
N ALA A 35 27.55 8.01 -10.88
CA ALA A 35 28.26 7.42 -9.76
C ALA A 35 27.28 7.00 -8.65
N THR A 36 27.63 5.90 -8.00
CA THR A 36 27.01 5.12 -6.92
C THR A 36 26.46 5.94 -5.71
N PRO A 37 25.67 5.31 -4.81
CA PRO A 37 24.57 5.96 -4.12
C PRO A 37 25.01 6.75 -2.88
N GLN A 38 25.53 7.96 -3.07
CA GLN A 38 25.50 9.01 -2.05
C GLN A 38 25.81 10.38 -2.67
N ALA A 39 24.84 11.29 -2.51
CA ALA A 39 24.85 12.71 -2.86
C ALA A 39 24.60 13.10 -4.33
N TYR A 40 23.42 13.67 -4.59
CA TYR A 40 23.14 14.49 -5.77
C TYR A 40 23.53 15.94 -5.46
N LEU A 41 24.49 16.50 -6.20
CA LEU A 41 24.80 17.94 -6.18
C LEU A 41 24.29 18.56 -7.50
N TYR A 42 23.34 19.49 -7.40
CA TYR A 42 22.88 20.28 -8.54
C TYR A 42 23.53 21.67 -8.50
N SER A 43 24.17 22.06 -9.59
CA SER A 43 24.67 23.41 -9.84
C SER A 43 23.69 24.13 -10.78
N ILE A 44 23.06 25.20 -10.33
CA ILE A 44 22.12 26.01 -11.13
C ILE A 44 22.59 27.46 -11.12
N SER A 45 22.75 28.05 -12.30
CA SER A 45 23.10 29.45 -12.52
C SER A 45 21.87 30.36 -12.39
N GLU A 46 22.03 31.55 -11.78
CA GLU A 46 20.99 32.58 -11.57
C GLU A 46 20.19 32.95 -12.83
N LYS A 47 20.78 32.83 -14.03
CA LYS A 47 20.07 33.12 -15.29
C LYS A 47 19.02 32.06 -15.66
N VAL A 48 19.13 30.83 -15.14
CA VAL A 48 18.18 29.73 -15.42
C VAL A 48 16.96 29.80 -14.48
N LEU A 49 17.12 30.40 -13.30
CA LEU A 49 16.07 30.49 -12.27
C LEU A 49 14.90 31.42 -12.64
N ARG A 50 15.08 32.36 -13.59
CA ARG A 50 14.04 33.35 -13.91
C ARG A 50 13.21 33.08 -15.16
N THR A 51 13.52 32.07 -15.98
CA THR A 51 12.86 31.92 -17.30
C THR A 51 12.47 30.51 -17.72
N ASN A 52 12.51 29.50 -16.84
CA ASN A 52 12.21 28.14 -17.27
C ASN A 52 11.12 27.46 -16.43
N GLU A 53 9.98 27.18 -17.08
CA GLU A 53 8.97 26.19 -16.63
C GLU A 53 9.62 24.86 -16.20
N PHE A 54 10.80 24.54 -16.75
CA PHE A 54 11.57 23.34 -16.44
C PHE A 54 11.94 23.21 -14.95
N PHE A 55 12.19 24.31 -14.23
CA PHE A 55 12.56 24.26 -12.82
C PHE A 55 11.36 23.88 -11.93
N PHE A 56 10.19 24.47 -12.19
CA PHE A 56 8.93 24.07 -11.53
C PHE A 56 8.54 22.62 -11.87
N ARG A 57 8.86 22.17 -13.09
CA ARG A 57 8.64 20.78 -13.50
C ARG A 57 9.56 19.79 -12.78
N CYS A 58 10.81 20.15 -12.50
CA CYS A 58 11.72 19.30 -11.73
C CYS A 58 11.38 19.26 -10.23
N ILE A 59 10.94 20.37 -9.62
CA ILE A 59 10.50 20.37 -8.22
C ILE A 59 9.19 19.57 -8.05
N SER A 60 8.26 19.68 -9.00
CA SER A 60 7.07 18.81 -9.00
C SER A 60 7.40 17.34 -9.24
N PHE A 61 8.50 17.03 -9.95
CA PHE A 61 8.96 15.65 -10.16
C PHE A 61 9.70 15.06 -8.95
N LEU A 62 10.51 15.86 -8.25
CA LEU A 62 11.25 15.43 -7.04
C LEU A 62 10.39 15.49 -5.76
N GLY A 63 9.34 16.31 -5.74
CA GLY A 63 8.35 16.39 -4.66
C GLY A 63 7.28 15.30 -4.73
N LYS A 64 7.16 14.59 -5.86
CA LYS A 64 6.43 13.32 -5.90
C LYS A 64 7.26 12.29 -5.16
N LYS A 65 6.96 12.16 -3.86
CA LYS A 65 7.09 10.86 -3.19
C LYS A 65 6.57 9.82 -4.18
N SER A 66 7.30 8.72 -4.38
CA SER A 66 6.79 7.57 -5.11
C SER A 66 5.48 7.15 -4.44
N GLU A 67 4.37 7.72 -4.89
CA GLU A 67 3.03 7.25 -4.62
C GLU A 67 2.99 5.93 -5.37
N ARG A 68 3.26 4.83 -4.64
CA ARG A 68 2.88 3.51 -5.12
C ARG A 68 1.42 3.63 -5.52
N GLU A 69 1.10 3.45 -6.81
CA GLU A 69 -0.28 3.46 -7.26
C GLU A 69 -1.07 2.47 -6.40
N SER A 70 -1.94 3.00 -5.54
CA SER A 70 -2.94 2.22 -4.83
C SER A 70 -4.17 2.07 -5.71
N VAL A 71 -5.03 1.12 -5.37
CA VAL A 71 -6.38 1.10 -5.94
C VAL A 71 -7.06 2.42 -5.58
N GLU A 72 -7.82 3.00 -6.51
CA GLU A 72 -8.55 4.25 -6.28
C GLU A 72 -9.47 4.13 -5.06
N SER A 73 -9.58 5.23 -4.32
CA SER A 73 -10.50 5.33 -3.18
C SER A 73 -11.90 4.91 -3.60
N THR A 74 -12.44 3.90 -2.93
CA THR A 74 -13.73 3.32 -3.25
C THR A 74 -14.58 3.35 -1.98
N LEU A 75 -15.79 3.90 -2.08
CA LEU A 75 -16.83 3.83 -1.05
C LEU A 75 -18.13 3.35 -1.70
N ILE A 76 -18.63 2.17 -1.29
CA ILE A 76 -19.81 1.53 -1.88
C ILE A 76 -20.80 1.17 -0.77
N ALA A 77 -22.03 1.68 -0.86
CA ALA A 77 -23.13 1.30 0.01
C ALA A 77 -23.89 0.08 -0.55
N ARG A 78 -24.31 -0.84 0.32
CA ARG A 78 -25.09 -2.04 -0.04
C ARG A 78 -26.61 -1.88 0.11
N GLY A 79 -27.06 -0.75 0.67
CA GLY A 79 -28.48 -0.42 0.84
C GLY A 79 -29.14 -0.96 2.12
N ASP A 80 -28.48 -1.84 2.86
CA ASP A 80 -28.95 -2.45 4.12
C ASP A 80 -28.15 -1.94 5.35
N GLY A 81 -27.51 -0.78 5.20
CA GLY A 81 -26.69 -0.13 6.22
C GLY A 81 -25.24 -0.64 6.27
N TYR A 82 -24.81 -1.44 5.31
CA TYR A 82 -23.40 -1.82 5.13
C TYR A 82 -22.69 -0.99 4.05
N TYR A 83 -21.43 -0.67 4.33
CA TYR A 83 -20.56 0.13 3.46
C TYR A 83 -19.22 -0.59 3.28
N LEU A 84 -18.68 -0.58 2.07
CA LEU A 84 -17.34 -1.07 1.77
C LEU A 84 -16.46 0.12 1.46
N SER A 85 -15.28 0.17 2.08
CA SER A 85 -14.28 1.19 1.78
C SER A 85 -12.90 0.60 1.52
N SER A 86 -12.14 1.20 0.59
CA SER A 86 -10.71 0.92 0.38
C SER A 86 -9.78 1.91 1.10
N GLU A 87 -10.33 2.89 1.82
CA GLU A 87 -9.56 3.89 2.56
C GLU A 87 -8.91 3.29 3.80
N LYS A 88 -7.58 3.22 3.79
CA LYS A 88 -6.81 2.66 4.92
C LYS A 88 -6.97 3.47 6.21
N SER A 89 -7.30 4.76 6.11
CA SER A 89 -7.55 5.64 7.25
C SER A 89 -8.79 5.24 8.06
N TYR A 90 -9.75 4.54 7.46
CA TYR A 90 -10.94 4.03 8.15
C TYR A 90 -10.73 2.65 8.75
N LEU A 91 -9.61 1.97 8.50
CA LEU A 91 -9.39 0.62 9.01
C LEU A 91 -9.19 0.64 10.53
N ASP A 92 -10.04 -0.09 11.24
CA ASP A 92 -9.85 -0.42 12.64
C ASP A 92 -8.82 -1.53 12.77
N ARG A 93 -7.55 -1.11 12.86
CA ARG A 93 -6.38 -1.99 13.06
C ARG A 93 -6.50 -2.86 14.30
N SER A 94 -7.18 -2.39 15.35
CA SER A 94 -7.38 -3.16 16.58
C SER A 94 -8.28 -4.36 16.31
N THR A 95 -9.43 -4.13 15.66
CA THR A 95 -10.37 -5.19 15.27
C THR A 95 -9.73 -6.17 14.29
N ILE A 96 -8.98 -5.67 13.30
CA ILE A 96 -8.25 -6.52 12.34
C ILE A 96 -7.23 -7.40 13.05
N HIS A 97 -6.37 -6.84 13.89
CA HIS A 97 -5.39 -7.60 14.66
C HIS A 97 -6.04 -8.63 15.58
N SER A 98 -7.10 -8.23 16.31
CA SER A 98 -7.84 -9.11 17.21
C SER A 98 -8.39 -10.33 16.47
N PHE A 99 -8.96 -10.14 15.28
CA PHE A 99 -9.43 -11.25 14.47
C PHE A 99 -8.28 -12.11 13.93
N LEU A 100 -7.28 -11.48 13.29
CA LEU A 100 -6.19 -12.20 12.60
C LEU A 100 -5.34 -13.03 13.57
N SER A 101 -5.01 -12.49 14.74
CA SER A 101 -4.23 -13.19 15.77
C SER A 101 -4.90 -14.47 16.28
N ASN A 102 -6.22 -14.60 16.11
CA ASN A 102 -7.01 -15.79 16.48
C ASN A 102 -7.40 -16.66 15.28
N SER A 103 -7.07 -16.24 14.05
CA SER A 103 -7.37 -17.00 12.83
C SER A 103 -6.41 -18.19 12.66
N TYR A 104 -6.82 -19.22 11.92
CA TYR A 104 -5.96 -20.39 11.69
C TYR A 104 -4.75 -20.07 10.81
N TRP A 105 -4.80 -19.02 9.97
CA TRP A 105 -3.75 -18.67 9.01
C TRP A 105 -2.78 -17.60 9.48
N ALA A 106 -3.18 -16.77 10.46
CA ALA A 106 -2.35 -15.69 11.03
C ALA A 106 -2.26 -15.77 12.56
N LYS A 107 -2.37 -16.99 13.12
CA LYS A 107 -2.39 -17.24 14.56
C LYS A 107 -1.17 -16.59 15.25
N GLY A 108 -1.43 -15.78 16.26
CA GLY A 108 -0.39 -15.11 17.05
C GLY A 108 0.35 -13.98 16.32
N ILE A 109 -0.12 -13.52 15.14
CA ILE A 109 0.46 -12.36 14.48
C ILE A 109 0.44 -11.15 15.43
N ARG A 110 1.58 -10.47 15.55
CA ARG A 110 1.69 -9.28 16.40
C ARG A 110 1.09 -8.06 15.71
N LYS A 111 0.55 -7.14 16.50
CA LYS A 111 -0.13 -5.92 16.01
C LYS A 111 0.75 -5.08 15.08
N GLU A 112 2.03 -4.96 15.40
CA GLU A 112 3.01 -4.18 14.64
C GLU A 112 3.18 -4.75 13.21
N LEU A 113 3.14 -6.07 13.06
CA LEU A 113 3.19 -6.71 11.75
C LEU A 113 1.88 -6.53 10.98
N VAL A 114 0.74 -6.49 11.66
CA VAL A 114 -0.56 -6.13 11.05
C VAL A 114 -0.53 -4.70 10.52
N ASP A 115 0.10 -3.79 11.25
CA ASP A 115 0.24 -2.42 10.78
C ASP A 115 1.12 -2.33 9.53
N VAL A 116 2.27 -3.02 9.55
CA VAL A 116 3.20 -3.07 8.41
C VAL A 116 2.56 -3.72 7.18
N LEU A 117 1.84 -4.84 7.33
CA LEU A 117 1.22 -5.50 6.17
C LEU A 117 0.10 -4.66 5.55
N ILE A 118 -0.66 -3.91 6.37
CA ILE A 118 -1.68 -2.97 5.88
C ILE A 118 -1.02 -1.86 5.08
N GLU A 119 0.07 -1.28 5.58
CA GLU A 119 0.78 -0.20 4.89
C GLU A 119 1.38 -0.67 3.56
N ASN A 120 1.96 -1.86 3.52
CA ASN A 120 2.64 -2.37 2.33
C ASN A 120 1.71 -3.01 1.29
N SER A 121 0.44 -3.24 1.63
CA SER A 121 -0.52 -3.82 0.68
C SER A 121 -1.19 -2.72 -0.16
N PRO A 122 -1.15 -2.77 -1.49
CA PRO A 122 -1.73 -1.72 -2.34
C PRO A 122 -3.25 -1.57 -2.20
N ALA A 123 -3.95 -2.64 -1.81
CA ALA A 123 -5.40 -2.62 -1.62
C ALA A 123 -5.80 -3.35 -0.34
N CYS A 124 -6.46 -2.63 0.54
CA CYS A 124 -7.06 -3.13 1.77
C CYS A 124 -8.51 -2.67 1.77
N PHE A 125 -9.43 -3.52 2.21
CA PHE A 125 -10.86 -3.25 2.17
C PHE A 125 -11.47 -3.53 3.54
N GLY A 126 -12.21 -2.56 4.06
CA GLY A 126 -13.05 -2.72 5.24
C GLY A 126 -14.52 -2.75 4.83
N VAL A 127 -15.33 -3.56 5.54
CA VAL A 127 -16.79 -3.40 5.52
C VAL A 127 -17.23 -2.86 6.87
N TYR A 128 -18.18 -1.93 6.85
CA TYR A 128 -18.64 -1.20 8.01
C TYR A 128 -20.16 -1.30 8.14
N ARG A 129 -20.65 -1.41 9.37
CA ARG A 129 -22.04 -1.11 9.71
C ARG A 129 -22.13 0.39 9.99
N GLY A 130 -22.89 1.12 9.18
CA GLY A 130 -22.84 2.60 9.15
C GLY A 130 -21.73 3.12 8.22
N GLU A 131 -21.84 4.39 7.83
CA GLU A 131 -20.89 5.02 6.89
C GLU A 131 -19.52 5.20 7.57
N PRO A 132 -18.41 4.67 7.01
CA PRO A 132 -17.11 4.75 7.63
C PRO A 132 -16.67 6.21 7.87
N GLY A 133 -16.13 6.48 9.06
CA GLY A 133 -15.79 7.83 9.51
C GLY A 133 -16.93 8.61 10.17
N SER A 134 -18.17 8.11 10.11
CA SER A 134 -19.30 8.67 10.87
C SER A 134 -19.36 8.10 12.29
N GLU A 135 -20.01 8.84 13.20
CA GLU A 135 -20.19 8.42 14.58
C GLU A 135 -21.05 7.14 14.65
N GLY A 136 -20.59 6.14 15.42
CA GLY A 136 -21.27 4.85 15.54
C GLY A 136 -21.01 3.86 14.41
N ALA A 137 -20.24 4.24 13.38
CA ALA A 137 -19.80 3.28 12.37
C ALA A 137 -18.79 2.27 12.95
N SER A 138 -18.94 1.00 12.61
CA SER A 138 -18.07 -0.08 13.12
C SER A 138 -17.60 -1.00 12.01
N GLN A 139 -16.31 -1.38 12.02
CA GLN A 139 -15.77 -2.32 11.04
C GLN A 139 -16.20 -3.76 11.39
N VAL A 140 -16.77 -4.46 10.40
CA VAL A 140 -17.36 -5.79 10.57
C VAL A 140 -16.75 -6.86 9.65
N ALA A 141 -16.01 -6.44 8.63
CA ALA A 141 -15.29 -7.35 7.74
C ALA A 141 -13.99 -6.71 7.23
N TYR A 142 -13.10 -7.54 6.73
CA TYR A 142 -11.83 -7.11 6.15
C TYR A 142 -11.42 -8.05 5.03
N ALA A 143 -10.68 -7.50 4.05
CA ALA A 143 -9.95 -8.25 3.05
C ALA A 143 -8.74 -7.45 2.58
N ARG A 144 -7.72 -8.14 2.08
CA ARG A 144 -6.48 -7.55 1.59
C ARG A 144 -6.09 -8.15 0.25
N VAL A 145 -5.57 -7.33 -0.65
CA VAL A 145 -5.04 -7.78 -1.93
C VAL A 145 -3.59 -7.31 -2.11
N VAL A 146 -2.70 -8.28 -2.29
CA VAL A 146 -1.31 -8.02 -2.71
C VAL A 146 -1.27 -8.15 -4.23
N THR A 147 -0.91 -7.09 -4.93
CA THR A 147 -1.11 -7.01 -6.38
C THR A 147 -0.08 -6.13 -7.06
N ASP A 148 0.20 -6.43 -8.33
CA ASP A 148 0.94 -5.57 -9.25
C ASP A 148 0.01 -4.66 -10.07
N LEU A 149 -1.31 -4.76 -9.86
CA LEU A 149 -2.38 -4.03 -10.57
C LEU A 149 -2.49 -4.30 -12.07
N VAL A 150 -1.77 -5.29 -12.58
CA VAL A 150 -1.67 -5.55 -14.03
C VAL A 150 -1.88 -7.02 -14.36
N ARG A 151 -1.16 -7.94 -13.72
CA ARG A 151 -1.19 -9.36 -14.06
C ARG A 151 -1.65 -10.25 -12.93
N PHE A 152 -1.36 -9.89 -11.68
CA PHE A 152 -1.50 -10.81 -10.56
C PHE A 152 -2.07 -10.14 -9.32
N SER A 153 -2.94 -10.86 -8.62
CA SER A 153 -3.53 -10.43 -7.36
C SER A 153 -3.67 -11.60 -6.41
N TYR A 154 -3.11 -11.48 -5.21
CA TYR A 154 -3.27 -12.45 -4.14
C TYR A 154 -4.29 -11.90 -3.13
N LEU A 155 -5.44 -12.57 -3.02
CA LEU A 155 -6.49 -12.24 -2.06
C LEU A 155 -6.21 -12.96 -0.74
N ALA A 156 -6.09 -12.19 0.34
CA ALA A 156 -5.71 -12.66 1.66
C ALA A 156 -6.56 -12.01 2.76
N ASP A 157 -6.48 -12.59 3.96
CA ASP A 157 -7.01 -12.02 5.20
C ASP A 157 -8.50 -11.67 5.15
N VAL A 158 -9.28 -12.46 4.40
CA VAL A 158 -10.73 -12.28 4.27
C VAL A 158 -11.42 -12.80 5.51
N PHE A 159 -12.14 -11.92 6.20
CA PHE A 159 -13.01 -12.32 7.31
C PHE A 159 -14.26 -11.47 7.45
N VAL A 160 -15.26 -12.03 8.12
CA VAL A 160 -16.45 -11.33 8.64
C VAL A 160 -16.59 -11.69 10.11
N LEU A 161 -16.79 -10.68 10.96
CA LEU A 161 -17.02 -10.86 12.40
C LEU A 161 -18.22 -11.79 12.64
N PRO A 162 -18.17 -12.69 13.63
CA PRO A 162 -19.20 -13.71 13.87
C PRO A 162 -20.64 -13.17 13.87
N GLU A 163 -20.84 -12.02 14.50
CA GLU A 163 -22.15 -11.35 14.71
C GLU A 163 -22.78 -10.87 13.40
N HIS A 164 -21.98 -10.73 12.34
CA HIS A 164 -22.41 -10.26 11.03
C HIS A 164 -22.39 -11.34 9.95
N ARG A 165 -22.07 -12.60 10.29
CA ARG A 165 -22.13 -13.73 9.37
C ARG A 165 -23.57 -14.06 8.99
N GLY A 166 -23.75 -14.85 7.93
CA GLY A 166 -25.07 -15.18 7.37
C GLY A 166 -25.68 -14.08 6.49
N ASN A 167 -25.22 -12.83 6.59
CA ASN A 167 -25.71 -11.69 5.80
C ASN A 167 -25.09 -11.58 4.38
N GLY A 168 -24.37 -12.60 3.90
CA GLY A 168 -23.73 -12.58 2.58
C GLY A 168 -22.58 -11.58 2.41
N LEU A 169 -22.06 -10.99 3.49
CA LEU A 169 -21.02 -9.94 3.44
C LEU A 169 -19.71 -10.43 2.81
N ALA A 170 -19.27 -11.65 3.14
CA ALA A 170 -18.03 -12.22 2.57
C ALA A 170 -18.11 -12.32 1.04
N ARG A 171 -19.26 -12.79 0.52
CA ARG A 171 -19.49 -12.87 -0.93
C ARG A 171 -19.46 -11.48 -1.55
N TRP A 172 -20.24 -10.54 -1.00
CA TRP A 172 -20.31 -9.18 -1.52
C TRP A 172 -18.94 -8.50 -1.54
N LEU A 173 -18.19 -8.59 -0.43
CA LEU A 173 -16.83 -8.06 -0.31
C LEU A 173 -15.92 -8.60 -1.42
N VAL A 174 -15.84 -9.91 -1.58
CA VAL A 174 -14.97 -10.53 -2.60
C VAL A 174 -15.44 -10.20 -4.01
N GLU A 175 -16.75 -10.30 -4.28
CA GLU A 175 -17.36 -10.00 -5.58
C GLU A 175 -17.13 -8.55 -5.99
N THR A 176 -17.19 -7.60 -5.05
CA THR A 176 -16.84 -6.21 -5.31
C THR A 176 -15.35 -6.09 -5.65
N ILE A 177 -14.46 -6.63 -4.81
CA ILE A 177 -12.99 -6.52 -4.99
C ILE A 177 -12.54 -7.02 -6.37
N ILE A 178 -12.99 -8.21 -6.78
CA ILE A 178 -12.57 -8.81 -8.05
C ILE A 178 -13.11 -8.07 -9.27
N ASN A 179 -14.10 -7.18 -9.12
CA ASN A 179 -14.67 -6.41 -10.23
C ASN A 179 -14.18 -4.96 -10.29
N LEU A 180 -13.34 -4.53 -9.34
CA LEU A 180 -12.80 -3.16 -9.33
C LEU A 180 -11.89 -2.88 -10.54
N PRO A 181 -11.83 -1.61 -11.00
CA PRO A 181 -10.81 -1.17 -11.94
C PRO A 181 -9.39 -1.57 -11.47
N LYS A 182 -8.51 -1.89 -12.43
CA LYS A 182 -7.15 -2.41 -12.19
C LYS A 182 -7.05 -3.78 -11.49
N LEU A 183 -8.15 -4.34 -10.98
CA LEU A 183 -8.18 -5.70 -10.42
C LEU A 183 -8.93 -6.69 -11.31
N ARG A 184 -10.03 -6.28 -11.96
CA ARG A 184 -10.90 -7.18 -12.75
C ARG A 184 -10.24 -7.99 -13.86
N GLY A 185 -9.09 -7.55 -14.35
CA GLY A 185 -8.33 -8.24 -15.40
C GLY A 185 -7.16 -9.08 -14.88
N THR A 186 -6.83 -9.00 -13.59
CA THR A 186 -5.67 -9.70 -13.03
C THR A 186 -6.01 -11.16 -12.74
N ARG A 187 -4.98 -12.01 -12.72
CA ARG A 187 -5.12 -13.36 -12.22
C ARG A 187 -5.17 -13.33 -10.70
N PHE A 188 -6.31 -13.73 -10.14
CA PHE A 188 -6.46 -13.90 -8.69
C PHE A 188 -5.95 -15.26 -8.21
N LEU A 189 -5.26 -15.26 -7.07
CA LEU A 189 -4.86 -16.44 -6.31
C LEU A 189 -5.33 -16.27 -4.86
N LEU A 190 -5.75 -17.38 -4.24
CA LEU A 190 -6.03 -17.47 -2.81
C LEU A 190 -5.81 -18.91 -2.34
N PHE A 191 -5.69 -19.08 -1.02
CA PHE A 191 -5.70 -20.38 -0.36
C PHE A 191 -6.74 -20.35 0.75
N THR A 192 -7.55 -21.41 0.86
CA THR A 192 -8.62 -21.50 1.84
C THR A 192 -8.72 -22.93 2.37
N ASN A 193 -9.00 -23.08 3.67
CA ASN A 193 -9.21 -24.39 4.27
C ASN A 193 -10.69 -24.83 4.15
N ASP A 194 -11.63 -23.91 4.32
CA ASP A 194 -13.05 -24.20 4.53
C ASP A 194 -14.03 -23.36 3.69
N ALA A 195 -13.58 -22.29 3.03
CA ALA A 195 -14.45 -21.33 2.33
C ALA A 195 -14.54 -21.53 0.80
N HIS A 196 -14.19 -22.72 0.29
CA HIS A 196 -14.25 -23.07 -1.14
C HIS A 196 -15.60 -22.75 -1.80
N LYS A 197 -16.72 -22.99 -1.11
CA LYS A 197 -18.08 -22.70 -1.60
C LYS A 197 -18.38 -21.20 -1.73
N VAL A 198 -17.70 -20.35 -0.97
CA VAL A 198 -17.83 -18.89 -1.08
C VAL A 198 -17.14 -18.42 -2.35
N TYR A 199 -15.88 -18.83 -2.53
CA TYR A 199 -15.06 -18.37 -3.66
C TYR A 199 -15.52 -18.93 -5.01
N SER A 200 -15.99 -20.18 -5.06
CA SER A 200 -16.53 -20.76 -6.30
C SER A 200 -17.75 -20.03 -6.85
N LYS A 201 -18.58 -19.43 -5.98
CA LYS A 201 -19.74 -18.61 -6.40
C LYS A 201 -19.36 -17.30 -7.07
N VAL A 202 -18.10 -16.87 -6.93
CA VAL A 202 -17.57 -15.62 -7.50
C VAL A 202 -16.45 -15.90 -8.50
N GLY A 203 -16.42 -17.11 -9.08
CA GLY A 203 -15.59 -17.44 -10.24
C GLY A 203 -14.23 -18.07 -9.93
N PHE A 204 -13.89 -18.34 -8.67
CA PHE A 204 -12.67 -19.08 -8.34
C PHE A 204 -12.86 -20.57 -8.62
N VAL A 205 -11.82 -21.19 -9.18
CA VAL A 205 -11.77 -22.63 -9.44
C VAL A 205 -10.53 -23.22 -8.78
N PRO A 206 -10.52 -24.53 -8.43
CA PRO A 206 -9.31 -25.20 -7.99
C PRO A 206 -8.16 -24.99 -8.98
N LEU A 207 -6.93 -24.95 -8.46
CA LEU A 207 -5.74 -24.82 -9.30
C LEU A 207 -5.65 -26.00 -10.27
N ARG A 208 -5.71 -25.72 -11.58
CA ARG A 208 -5.68 -26.75 -12.63
C ARG A 208 -4.39 -27.57 -12.60
N ASP A 209 -3.25 -26.88 -12.44
CA ASP A 209 -1.92 -27.48 -12.40
C ASP A 209 -1.32 -27.35 -10.99
N SER A 210 -2.01 -27.83 -9.96
CA SER A 210 -1.56 -27.73 -8.56
C SER A 210 -0.14 -28.30 -8.35
N TRP A 211 0.23 -29.33 -9.11
CA TRP A 211 1.56 -29.94 -9.09
C TRP A 211 2.71 -29.01 -9.53
N LYS A 212 2.42 -27.92 -10.26
CA LYS A 212 3.41 -26.89 -10.60
C LYS A 212 3.65 -25.89 -9.47
N GLY A 213 2.78 -25.90 -8.46
CA GLY A 213 2.89 -25.02 -7.30
C GLY A 213 4.07 -25.42 -6.43
N MET A 214 4.88 -24.44 -6.06
CA MET A 214 5.94 -24.59 -5.07
C MET A 214 5.80 -23.43 -4.08
N GLU A 215 6.04 -23.70 -2.80
CA GLU A 215 6.07 -22.68 -1.77
C GLU A 215 7.40 -22.71 -1.02
N ARG A 216 7.80 -21.54 -0.52
CA ARG A 216 8.84 -21.43 0.49
C ARG A 216 8.14 -21.04 1.79
N LEU A 217 8.21 -21.93 2.78
CA LEU A 217 7.55 -21.70 4.06
C LEU A 217 8.06 -20.42 4.72
N MET A 218 7.14 -19.71 5.36
CA MET A 218 7.44 -18.51 6.13
C MET A 218 8.36 -18.86 7.30
N ASN A 219 9.42 -18.07 7.47
CA ASN A 219 10.29 -18.16 8.64
C ASN A 219 9.95 -17.02 9.59
N GLN A 220 9.21 -17.34 10.66
CA GLN A 220 8.73 -16.35 11.62
C GLN A 220 9.88 -15.72 12.42
N ASP A 221 10.93 -16.48 12.73
CA ASP A 221 12.06 -15.99 13.54
C ASP A 221 12.83 -14.89 12.80
N LEU A 222 13.09 -15.09 11.51
CA LEU A 222 13.75 -14.08 10.68
C LEU A 222 12.90 -12.81 10.53
N ILE A 223 11.57 -12.96 10.41
CA ILE A 223 10.66 -11.81 10.38
C ILE A 223 10.73 -11.05 11.72
N SER A 224 10.69 -11.75 12.85
CA SER A 224 10.78 -11.10 14.15
C SER A 224 12.10 -10.35 14.32
N ILE A 225 13.22 -10.92 13.85
CA ILE A 225 14.53 -10.25 13.83
C ILE A 225 14.48 -8.96 12.98
N ASP A 226 14.00 -9.03 11.74
CA ASP A 226 13.99 -7.90 10.80
C ASP A 226 13.13 -6.72 11.28
N TYR A 227 12.08 -7.01 12.06
CA TYR A 227 11.18 -6.00 12.59
C TYR A 227 11.47 -5.61 14.06
N ASN A 228 12.50 -6.18 14.70
CA ASN A 228 12.87 -5.97 16.11
C ASN A 228 11.75 -6.34 17.10
N LEU A 229 11.25 -7.58 16.98
CA LEU A 229 10.05 -8.08 17.65
C LEU A 229 10.28 -9.25 18.59
#